data_AF-A0A7J0CNT9-F1
#
_entry.id   AF-A0A7J0CNT9-F1
#
_cell.length_a   1.000
_cell.length_b   1.000
_cell.length_c   1.000
_cell.angle_alpha   90.00
_cell.angle_beta   90.00
_cell.angle_gamma   90.00
#
_symmetry.space_group_name_H-M   'P 1'
#
loop_
_entity.id
_entity.type
_entity.pdbx_description
1 polymer ?
#
loop_
_entity_poly.entity_id
_entity_poly.type
_entity_poly.pdbx_seq_one_letter_code
_entity_poly.pdbx_strand_id
1 'polypeptide(L)'
;MMRPLLAAFSQLDTAQLEVASSLGAGPVRIVRQVILPEALPALAAGGSLVLVLCLNEFGIVLFTGAKGVTTLPMLVYSKAILESDYPAACVVAVVNIALSVGLYSLYRVVSRRAGA
;
A
#
# COMPACT_ATOMS: atom_id res chain seq x y z
N MET A 1 4.41 5.64 -3.00
CA MET A 1 5.42 4.74 -3.58
C MET A 1 6.75 5.44 -3.83
N MET A 2 6.83 6.40 -4.77
CA MET A 2 8.12 6.97 -5.20
C MET A 2 8.92 7.64 -4.07
N ARG A 3 8.29 8.48 -3.23
CA ARG A 3 8.97 9.20 -2.13
C ARG A 3 9.65 8.29 -1.08
N PRO A 4 8.96 7.32 -0.46
CA PRO A 4 9.62 6.44 0.53
C PRO A 4 10.68 5.54 -0.10
N LEU A 5 10.52 5.13 -1.37
CA LEU A 5 11.54 4.39 -2.10
C LEU A 5 12.81 5.22 -2.33
N LEU A 6 12.66 6.46 -2.78
CA LEU A 6 13.80 7.37 -2.97
C LEU A 6 14.52 7.65 -1.66
N ALA A 7 13.77 7.82 -0.56
CA ALA A 7 14.35 7.99 0.77
C ALA A 7 15.17 6.77 1.21
N ALA A 8 14.66 5.55 0.99
CA ALA A 8 15.38 4.32 1.28
C ALA A 8 16.66 4.20 0.44
N PHE A 9 16.58 4.47 -0.86
CA PHE A 9 17.75 4.45 -1.74
C PHE A 9 18.78 5.54 -1.41
N SER A 10 18.35 6.69 -0.90
CA SER A 10 19.28 7.74 -0.46
C SER A 10 20.06 7.40 0.82
N GLN A 11 19.62 6.37 1.56
CA GLN A 11 20.30 5.88 2.77
C GLN A 11 21.27 4.73 2.49
N LEU A 12 21.25 4.15 1.27
CA LEU A 12 22.20 3.11 0.87
C LEU A 12 23.62 3.68 0.84
N ASP A 13 24.51 3.08 1.63
CA ASP A 13 25.93 3.45 1.61
C ASP A 13 26.62 2.85 0.38
N THR A 14 27.21 3.71 -0.44
CA THR A 14 27.98 3.32 -1.64
C THR A 14 29.11 2.36 -1.29
N ALA A 15 29.68 2.45 -0.08
CA ALA A 15 30.72 1.55 0.39
C ALA A 15 30.28 0.07 0.40
N GLN A 16 29.01 -0.22 0.71
CA GLN A 16 28.50 -1.59 0.68
C GLN A 16 28.46 -2.16 -0.75
N LEU A 17 28.16 -1.32 -1.74
CA LEU A 17 28.14 -1.70 -3.16
C LEU A 17 29.57 -1.95 -3.68
N GLU A 18 30.53 -1.13 -3.26
CA GLU A 18 31.95 -1.27 -3.59
C GLU A 18 32.56 -2.55 -3.00
N VAL A 19 32.21 -2.90 -1.76
CA VAL A 19 32.63 -4.16 -1.13
C VAL A 19 32.04 -5.38 -1.84
N ALA A 20 30.73 -5.34 -2.16
CA ALA A 20 30.07 -6.44 -2.86
C ALA A 20 30.67 -6.67 -4.26
N SER A 21 30.96 -5.59 -4.99
CA SER A 21 31.62 -5.68 -6.30
C SER A 21 33.07 -6.16 -6.21
N SER A 22 33.81 -5.75 -5.18
CA SER A 22 35.18 -6.23 -4.90
C SER A 22 35.23 -7.73 -4.57
N LEU A 23 34.15 -8.29 -4.02
CA LEU A 23 33.98 -9.73 -3.77
C LEU A 23 33.51 -10.50 -5.03
N GLY A 24 33.47 -9.86 -6.20
CA GLY A 24 33.08 -10.47 -7.48
C GLY A 24 31.57 -10.60 -7.69
N ALA A 25 30.74 -9.88 -6.92
CA ALA A 25 29.30 -9.89 -7.14
C ALA A 25 28.94 -9.10 -8.41
N GLY A 26 28.27 -9.76 -9.36
CA GLY A 26 27.69 -9.09 -10.53
C GLY A 26 26.48 -8.21 -10.18
N PRO A 27 26.06 -7.31 -11.08
CA PRO A 27 25.01 -6.31 -10.82
C PRO A 27 23.67 -6.92 -10.36
N VAL A 28 23.26 -8.05 -10.94
CA VAL A 28 22.03 -8.75 -10.52
C VAL A 28 22.12 -9.29 -9.08
N ARG A 29 23.32 -9.73 -8.67
CA ARG A 29 23.56 -10.26 -7.32
C ARG A 29 23.53 -9.13 -6.29
N ILE A 30 24.14 -7.99 -6.60
CA ILE A 30 24.11 -6.79 -5.76
C ILE A 30 22.67 -6.29 -5.57
N VAL A 31 21.89 -6.18 -6.65
CA VAL A 31 20.48 -5.77 -6.56
C VAL A 31 19.68 -6.71 -5.66
N ARG A 32 19.81 -8.02 -5.85
CA ARG A 32 19.00 -9.00 -5.12
C ARG A 32 19.44 -9.20 -3.66
N GLN A 33 20.73 -9.09 -3.37
CA GLN A 33 21.30 -9.42 -2.04
C GLN A 33 21.56 -8.21 -1.16
N VAL A 34 21.72 -7.01 -1.74
CA VAL A 34 22.02 -5.78 -0.98
C VAL A 34 20.85 -4.81 -1.08
N ILE A 35 20.52 -4.37 -2.31
CA ILE A 35 19.54 -3.28 -2.52
C ILE A 35 18.11 -3.73 -2.18
N LEU A 36 17.71 -4.91 -2.64
CA LEU A 36 16.35 -5.42 -2.45
C LEU A 36 15.99 -5.60 -0.96
N PRO A 37 16.76 -6.33 -0.12
CA PRO A 37 16.42 -6.49 1.28
C PRO A 37 16.37 -5.17 2.07
N GLU A 38 17.22 -4.20 1.74
CA GLU A 38 17.15 -2.86 2.34
C GLU A 38 15.94 -2.04 1.86
N ALA A 39 15.52 -2.21 0.61
CA ALA A 39 14.34 -1.53 0.06
C ALA A 39 13.01 -2.18 0.49
N LEU A 40 13.01 -3.47 0.89
CA LEU A 40 11.81 -4.19 1.33
C LEU A 40 10.99 -3.47 2.42
N PRO A 41 11.56 -2.97 3.54
CA PRO A 41 10.79 -2.25 4.55
C PRO A 41 10.10 -1.00 3.98
N ALA A 42 10.78 -0.24 3.12
CA ALA A 42 10.21 0.95 2.48
C ALA A 42 9.14 0.60 1.44
N LEU A 43 9.33 -0.49 0.70
CA LEU A 43 8.33 -1.05 -0.22
C LEU A 43 7.08 -1.52 0.52
N ALA A 44 7.23 -2.22 1.65
CA ALA A 44 6.12 -2.67 2.47
C ALA A 44 5.35 -1.49 3.08
N ALA A 45 6.07 -0.50 3.62
CA ALA A 45 5.46 0.72 4.17
C ALA A 45 4.70 1.52 3.11
N GLY A 46 5.32 1.78 1.95
CA GLY A 46 4.62 2.49 0.89
C GLY A 46 3.51 1.65 0.25
N GLY A 47 3.66 0.32 0.19
CA GLY A 47 2.75 -0.60 -0.50
C GLY A 47 1.45 -0.76 0.26
N SER A 48 1.55 -0.86 1.58
CA SER A 48 0.39 -0.84 2.48
C SER A 48 -0.39 0.48 2.40
N LEU A 49 0.27 1.63 2.26
CA LEU A 49 -0.42 2.90 2.04
C LEU A 49 -1.16 2.94 0.70
N VAL A 50 -0.57 2.41 -0.38
CA VAL A 50 -1.25 2.27 -1.67
C VAL A 50 -2.44 1.33 -1.55
N LEU A 51 -2.30 0.21 -0.83
CA LEU A 51 -3.38 -0.73 -0.58
C LEU A 51 -4.58 -0.05 0.11
N VAL A 52 -4.34 0.77 1.14
CA VAL A 52 -5.40 1.53 1.82
C VAL A 52 -6.12 2.47 0.86
N LEU A 53 -5.36 3.20 0.02
CA LEU A 53 -5.94 4.12 -0.98
C LEU A 53 -6.78 3.36 -2.00
N CYS A 54 -6.25 2.26 -2.57
CA CYS A 54 -6.95 1.45 -3.56
C CYS A 54 -8.21 0.80 -2.98
N LEU A 55 -8.19 0.36 -1.71
CA LEU A 55 -9.35 -0.26 -1.06
C LEU A 55 -10.52 0.73 -0.90
N ASN A 56 -10.19 2.02 -0.71
CA ASN A 56 -11.18 3.10 -0.56
C ASN A 56 -11.49 3.81 -1.88
N GLU A 57 -10.98 3.32 -3.01
CA GLU A 57 -11.24 3.93 -4.30
C GLU A 57 -12.70 3.69 -4.72
N PHE A 58 -13.37 4.78 -5.09
CA PHE A 58 -14.77 4.80 -5.50
C PHE A 58 -14.93 5.35 -6.91
N GLY A 59 -14.26 6.47 -7.23
CA GLY A 59 -14.45 7.18 -8.49
C GLY A 59 -14.04 6.34 -9.68
N ILE A 60 -12.85 5.74 -9.63
CA ILE A 60 -12.36 4.89 -10.72
C ILE A 60 -13.27 3.68 -10.91
N VAL A 61 -13.73 3.06 -9.82
CA VAL A 61 -14.61 1.88 -9.88
C VAL A 61 -16.00 2.26 -10.39
N LEU A 62 -16.50 3.45 -10.06
CA LEU A 62 -17.80 3.93 -10.54
C LEU A 62 -17.79 4.18 -12.06
N PHE A 63 -16.73 4.82 -12.57
CA PHE A 63 -16.67 5.22 -13.99
C PHE A 63 -16.07 4.16 -14.91
N THR A 64 -15.15 3.34 -14.42
CA THR A 64 -14.36 2.38 -15.22
C THR A 64 -14.53 0.94 -14.74
N GLY A 65 -15.25 0.71 -13.64
CA GLY A 65 -15.49 -0.63 -13.12
C GLY A 65 -16.33 -1.49 -14.08
N ALA A 66 -16.01 -2.78 -14.14
CA ALA A 66 -16.79 -3.75 -14.89
C ALA A 66 -18.12 -4.07 -14.18
N LYS A 67 -19.14 -4.41 -14.97
CA LYS A 67 -20.46 -4.80 -14.47
C LYS A 67 -20.31 -6.03 -13.55
N GLY A 68 -20.79 -5.92 -12.31
CA GLY A 68 -20.67 -6.97 -11.30
C GLY A 68 -19.49 -6.82 -10.34
N VAL A 69 -18.59 -5.85 -10.55
CA VAL A 69 -17.55 -5.52 -9.57
C VAL A 69 -18.12 -4.58 -8.51
N THR A 70 -18.38 -5.12 -7.32
CA THR A 70 -18.87 -4.35 -6.16
C THR A 70 -17.78 -4.25 -5.11
N THR A 71 -17.19 -3.07 -4.96
CA THR A 71 -16.32 -2.74 -3.83
C THR A 71 -17.14 -2.24 -2.66
N LEU A 72 -16.57 -2.23 -1.44
CA LEU A 72 -17.27 -1.70 -0.26
C LEU A 72 -17.79 -0.27 -0.45
N PRO A 73 -17.01 0.69 -0.99
CA PRO A 73 -17.51 2.04 -1.28
C PRO A 73 -18.65 2.06 -2.31
N MET A 74 -18.56 1.21 -3.34
CA MET A 74 -19.61 1.10 -4.35
C MET A 74 -20.90 0.51 -3.76
N LEU A 75 -20.79 -0.45 -2.86
CA LEU A 75 -21.94 -1.04 -2.19
C LEU A 75 -22.68 -0.02 -1.30
N VAL A 76 -21.93 0.85 -0.59
CA VAL A 76 -22.53 1.97 0.15
C VAL A 76 -23.31 2.89 -0.79
N TYR A 77 -22.71 3.25 -1.93
CA TYR A 77 -23.37 4.08 -2.93
C TYR A 77 -24.64 3.43 -3.50
N SER A 78 -24.57 2.14 -3.86
CA SER A 78 -25.72 1.39 -4.37
C SER A 78 -26.87 1.38 -3.37
N LYS A 79 -26.60 1.06 -2.09
CA LYS A 79 -27.62 1.02 -1.05
C LYS A 79 -28.23 2.38 -0.75
N ALA A 80 -27.41 3.42 -0.66
CA ALA A 80 -27.88 4.76 -0.32
C ALA A 80 -28.60 5.47 -1.47
N ILE A 81 -28.08 5.36 -2.70
CA ILE A 81 -28.54 6.18 -3.85
C ILE A 81 -29.48 5.40 -4.77
N LEU A 82 -29.17 4.13 -5.07
CA LEU A 82 -29.99 3.35 -6.01
C LEU A 82 -31.20 2.70 -5.31
N GLU A 83 -31.00 2.22 -4.08
CA GLU A 83 -32.04 1.48 -3.34
C GLU A 83 -32.74 2.33 -2.27
N SER A 84 -32.20 3.51 -1.92
CA SER A 84 -32.68 4.36 -0.81
C SER A 84 -32.75 3.64 0.56
N ASP A 85 -31.98 2.56 0.72
CA ASP A 85 -31.84 1.82 1.97
C ASP A 85 -30.67 2.41 2.79
N TYR A 86 -30.94 3.56 3.42
CA TYR A 86 -29.98 4.24 4.27
C TYR A 86 -29.54 3.40 5.49
N PRO A 87 -30.42 2.64 6.17
CA PRO A 87 -29.99 1.76 7.25
C PRO A 87 -28.92 0.75 6.82
N ALA A 88 -29.14 0.03 5.72
CA ALA A 88 -28.15 -0.92 5.22
C ALA A 88 -26.86 -0.22 4.75
N ALA A 89 -26.98 0.94 4.10
CA ALA A 89 -25.83 1.72 3.67
C ALA A 89 -24.93 2.14 4.85
N CYS A 90 -25.52 2.59 5.96
CA CYS A 90 -24.81 2.95 7.18
C CYS A 90 -24.03 1.78 7.77
N VAL A 91 -24.60 0.57 7.79
CA VAL A 91 -23.91 -0.63 8.29
C VAL A 91 -22.68 -0.93 7.45
N VAL A 92 -22.82 -0.94 6.12
CA VAL A 92 -21.69 -1.19 5.21
C VAL A 92 -20.63 -0.08 5.34
N ALA A 93 -21.04 1.17 5.50
CA ALA A 93 -20.13 2.30 5.68
C ALA A 93 -19.30 2.17 6.97
N VAL A 94 -19.93 1.79 8.09
CA VAL A 94 -19.22 1.55 9.36
C VAL A 94 -18.23 0.41 9.23
N VAL A 95 -18.59 -0.70 8.57
CA VAL A 95 -17.67 -1.82 8.32
C VAL A 95 -16.48 -1.37 7.46
N ASN A 96 -16.73 -0.60 6.40
CA ASN A 96 -15.67 -0.07 5.55
C ASN A 96 -14.73 0.86 6.32
N ILE A 97 -15.26 1.76 7.14
CA ILE A 97 -14.47 2.64 8.01
C ILE A 97 -13.63 1.82 8.99
N ALA A 98 -14.23 0.83 9.66
CA ALA A 98 -13.54 -0.02 10.62
C ALA A 98 -12.37 -0.78 9.95
N LEU A 99 -12.60 -1.33 8.76
CA LEU A 99 -11.57 -2.02 7.99
C LEU A 99 -10.44 -1.06 7.57
N SER A 100 -10.78 0.12 7.06
CA SER A 100 -9.81 1.13 6.63
C SER A 100 -8.98 1.67 7.80
N VAL A 101 -9.60 1.93 8.95
CA VAL A 101 -8.91 2.34 10.18
C VAL A 101 -8.02 1.23 10.70
N GLY A 102 -8.48 -0.03 10.67
CA GLY A 102 -7.68 -1.19 11.05
C GLY A 102 -6.44 -1.34 10.17
N LEU A 103 -6.60 -1.24 8.85
CA LEU A 103 -5.51 -1.35 7.89
C LEU A 103 -4.52 -0.18 8.02
N TYR A 104 -5.02 1.04 8.20
CA TYR A 104 -4.19 2.22 8.43
C TYR A 104 -3.42 2.14 9.76
N SER A 105 -4.06 1.63 10.82
CA SER A 105 -3.42 1.44 12.12
C SER A 105 -2.32 0.39 12.06
N LEU A 106 -2.58 -0.73 11.36
CA LEU A 106 -1.56 -1.76 11.09
C LEU A 106 -0.39 -1.18 10.30
N TYR A 107 -0.67 -0.42 9.24
CA TYR A 107 0.34 0.32 8.48
C TYR A 107 1.19 1.20 9.40
N ARG A 108 0.55 1.99 10.29
CA ARG A 108 1.26 2.90 11.19
C ARG A 108 2.14 2.13 12.18
N VAL A 109 1.70 0.99 12.70
CA VAL A 109 2.47 0.18 13.65
C VAL A 109 3.65 -0.50 12.96
N VAL A 110 3.45 -1.10 11.79
CA VAL A 110 4.52 -1.75 11.01
C VAL A 110 5.55 -0.72 10.54
N SER A 111 5.09 0.43 10.05
CA SER A 111 5.98 1.49 9.54
C SER A 111 6.78 2.16 10.66
N ARG A 112 6.23 2.24 11.88
CA ARG A 112 6.99 2.69 13.06
C ARG A 112 8.12 1.72 13.44
N ARG A 113 7.92 0.42 13.24
CA ARG A 113 8.95 -0.60 13.52
C ARG A 113 10.02 -0.68 12.45
N ALA A 114 9.72 -0.25 11.23
CA ALA A 114 10.67 -0.22 10.11
C ALA A 114 11.54 1.05 10.05
N GLY A 115 11.26 2.05 10.89
CA GLY A 115 12.01 3.30 11.01
C GLY A 115 12.84 3.42 12.30
N ALA A 116 13.13 2.29 12.95
CA ALA A 116 14.02 2.17 14.12
C ALA A 116 15.11 1.14 13.79
#